data_AF-A0A1N7BJ65-F1
#
_entry.id   AF-A0A1N7BJ65-F1
#
_cell.length_a   1.000
_cell.length_b   1.000
_cell.length_c   1.000
_cell.angle_alpha   90.00
_cell.angle_beta   90.00
_cell.angle_gamma   90.00
#
_symmetry.space_group_name_H-M   'P 1'
#
loop_
_entity.id
_entity.type
_entity.pdbx_description
1 polymer ?
#
loop_
_entity_poly.entity_id
_entity_poly.type
_entity_poly.pdbx_seq_one_letter_code
_entity_poly.pdbx_strand_id
1 'polypeptide(L)'
;MGFFSGSKDIRIVEQRVLSSVRDQNQTKQQETKAMAETVKELLASASGEVIILCIGSDRSVGDSLGPLVGTMLVEAGVPHTVYGTLEEPVHAFNLETTIKKINRQFEKPVVLSIDAGLGNKEDVGTVFLKKGPLIPGKALQKVLPPVGDYHITGVVNYLDPLPAAQFLNDTRLYTVRKLAETIVNVIK
;
A
#
# COMPACT_ATOMS: atom_id res chain seq x y z
N MET A 1 10.68 44.42 -8.95
CA MET A 1 10.50 43.44 -7.87
C MET A 1 9.30 42.57 -8.18
N GLY A 2 9.51 41.32 -8.59
CA GLY A 2 8.43 40.37 -8.83
C GLY A 2 8.17 39.52 -7.59
N PHE A 3 6.90 39.38 -7.23
CA PHE A 3 6.40 38.30 -6.38
C PHE A 3 5.23 37.66 -7.12
N PHE A 4 5.50 36.54 -7.80
CA PHE A 4 4.47 35.63 -8.29
C PHE A 4 4.14 34.64 -7.16
N SER A 5 2.98 34.78 -6.53
CA SER A 5 2.41 33.74 -5.68
C SER A 5 1.74 32.69 -6.57
N GLY A 6 2.48 31.65 -6.92
CA GLY A 6 1.92 30.46 -7.53
C GLY A 6 1.36 29.54 -6.45
N SER A 7 0.08 29.70 -6.10
CA SER A 7 -0.68 28.62 -5.46
C SER A 7 -0.72 27.46 -6.44
N LYS A 8 0.09 26.42 -6.20
CA LYS A 8 0.00 25.17 -6.96
C LYS A 8 -1.35 24.54 -6.64
N ASP A 9 -2.24 24.49 -7.62
CA ASP A 9 -3.45 23.68 -7.60
C ASP A 9 -3.08 22.24 -7.21
N ILE A 10 -3.38 21.86 -5.97
CA ILE A 10 -3.37 20.46 -5.56
C ILE A 10 -4.59 19.85 -6.26
N ARG A 11 -4.40 19.31 -7.46
CA ARG A 11 -5.39 18.44 -8.09
C ARG A 11 -5.68 17.32 -7.08
N ILE A 12 -6.91 17.27 -6.57
CA ILE A 12 -7.37 16.15 -5.75
C ILE A 12 -7.26 14.92 -6.64
N VAL A 13 -6.31 14.04 -6.33
CA VAL A 13 -6.18 12.79 -7.05
C VAL A 13 -7.27 11.86 -6.53
N GLU A 14 -8.27 11.60 -7.37
CA GLU A 14 -9.41 10.78 -7.00
C GLU A 14 -8.98 9.30 -6.87
N GLN A 15 -9.21 8.72 -5.70
CA GLN A 15 -8.99 7.29 -5.44
C GLN A 15 -10.36 6.61 -5.34
N ARG A 16 -10.57 5.56 -6.14
CA ARG A 16 -11.83 4.79 -6.12
C ARG A 16 -11.60 3.42 -5.50
N VAL A 17 -12.38 3.07 -4.47
CA VAL A 17 -12.40 1.71 -3.90
C VAL A 17 -13.00 0.75 -4.94
N LEU A 18 -12.26 -0.32 -5.23
CA LEU A 18 -12.69 -1.39 -6.14
C LEU A 18 -13.27 -2.57 -5.37
N SER A 19 -12.61 -2.96 -4.27
CA SER A 19 -13.05 -4.05 -3.39
C SER A 19 -12.44 -3.90 -2.00
N SER A 20 -13.00 -4.63 -1.03
CA SER A 20 -12.49 -4.68 0.34
C SER A 20 -12.68 -6.06 0.95
N VAL A 21 -11.76 -6.46 1.84
CA VAL A 21 -11.86 -7.69 2.65
C VAL A 21 -11.82 -7.32 4.11
N ARG A 22 -12.83 -7.74 4.89
CA ARG A 22 -12.89 -7.47 6.34
C ARG A 22 -12.61 -8.73 7.15
N ASP A 23 -11.63 -8.65 8.05
CA ASP A 23 -11.19 -9.81 8.85
C ASP A 23 -12.27 -10.37 9.80
N GLN A 24 -13.27 -9.56 10.19
CA GLN A 24 -14.26 -9.92 11.21
C GLN A 24 -15.61 -10.41 10.64
N ASN A 25 -15.72 -10.72 9.35
CA ASN A 25 -17.00 -11.05 8.74
C ASN A 25 -17.11 -12.52 8.28
N GLN A 26 -18.32 -13.08 8.33
CA GLN A 26 -18.62 -14.45 7.83
C GLN A 26 -18.32 -14.60 6.33
N THR A 27 -18.24 -13.48 5.61
CA THR A 27 -17.98 -13.39 4.17
C THR A 27 -16.51 -13.27 3.80
N LYS A 28 -15.56 -13.25 4.77
CA LYS A 28 -14.12 -12.99 4.51
C LYS A 28 -13.56 -13.84 3.36
N GLN A 29 -13.87 -15.13 3.32
CA GLN A 29 -13.38 -16.03 2.26
C GLN A 29 -13.93 -15.65 0.88
N GLN A 30 -15.21 -15.30 0.80
CA GLN A 30 -15.84 -14.84 -0.44
C GLN A 30 -15.27 -13.50 -0.90
N GLU A 31 -15.09 -12.55 0.02
CA GLU A 31 -14.47 -11.24 -0.25
C GLU A 31 -13.03 -11.39 -0.74
N THR A 32 -12.25 -12.26 -0.08
CA THR A 32 -10.86 -12.56 -0.47
C THR A 32 -10.82 -13.11 -1.89
N LYS A 33 -11.69 -14.07 -2.21
CA LYS A 33 -11.76 -14.64 -3.56
C LYS A 33 -12.16 -13.59 -4.60
N ALA A 34 -13.15 -12.76 -4.32
CA ALA A 34 -13.59 -11.71 -5.24
C ALA A 34 -12.49 -10.65 -5.48
N MET A 35 -11.77 -10.25 -4.41
CA MET A 35 -10.63 -9.36 -4.54
C MET A 35 -9.49 -10.01 -5.33
N ALA A 36 -9.21 -11.30 -5.11
CA ALA A 36 -8.18 -12.03 -5.85
C ALA A 36 -8.46 -12.07 -7.36
N GLU A 37 -9.69 -12.37 -7.77
CA GLU A 37 -10.07 -12.31 -9.19
C GLU A 37 -9.92 -10.89 -9.76
N THR A 38 -10.31 -9.87 -8.98
CA THR A 38 -10.12 -8.47 -9.39
C THR A 38 -8.65 -8.15 -9.60
N VAL A 39 -7.77 -8.51 -8.65
CA VAL A 39 -6.31 -8.29 -8.77
C VAL A 39 -5.77 -9.04 -9.98
N LYS A 40 -6.15 -10.30 -10.16
CA LYS A 40 -5.70 -11.12 -11.30
C LYS A 40 -6.09 -10.50 -12.64
N GLU A 41 -7.32 -10.03 -12.80
CA GLU A 41 -7.77 -9.34 -14.01
C GLU A 41 -6.96 -8.05 -14.25
N LEU A 42 -6.71 -7.26 -13.20
CA LEU A 42 -5.91 -6.04 -13.29
C LEU A 42 -4.48 -6.35 -13.75
N LEU A 43 -3.82 -7.32 -13.12
CA LEU A 43 -2.44 -7.69 -13.45
C LEU A 43 -2.33 -8.34 -14.84
N ALA A 44 -3.31 -9.14 -15.25
CA ALA A 44 -3.36 -9.74 -16.58
C ALA A 44 -3.63 -8.72 -17.69
N SER A 45 -4.31 -7.61 -17.37
CA SER A 45 -4.57 -6.52 -18.33
C SER A 45 -3.39 -5.57 -18.54
N ALA A 46 -2.31 -5.71 -17.76
CA ALA A 46 -1.13 -4.88 -17.86
C ALA A 46 -0.44 -5.08 -19.21
N SER A 47 -0.19 -3.99 -19.94
CA SER A 47 0.53 -4.03 -21.22
C SER A 47 2.06 -4.04 -21.06
N GLY A 48 2.56 -3.99 -19.83
CA GLY A 48 3.98 -3.96 -19.49
C GLY A 48 4.26 -4.73 -18.21
N GLU A 49 5.48 -4.60 -17.68
CA GLU A 49 5.89 -5.29 -16.45
C GLU A 49 5.00 -4.89 -15.26
N VAL A 50 4.57 -5.89 -14.49
CA VAL A 50 3.86 -5.67 -13.23
C VAL A 50 4.88 -5.56 -12.10
N ILE A 51 4.87 -4.42 -11.42
CA ILE A 51 5.71 -4.15 -10.26
C ILE A 51 4.84 -4.09 -9.01
N ILE A 52 5.19 -4.90 -8.01
CA ILE A 52 4.58 -4.82 -6.70
C ILE A 52 5.50 -3.99 -5.80
N LEU A 53 5.04 -2.80 -5.41
CA LEU A 53 5.80 -1.87 -4.58
C LEU A 53 5.24 -1.83 -3.16
N CYS A 54 5.87 -2.56 -2.26
CA CYS A 54 5.50 -2.62 -0.86
C CYS A 54 6.17 -1.48 -0.10
N ILE A 55 5.37 -0.63 0.54
CA ILE A 55 5.81 0.60 1.18
C ILE A 55 5.61 0.49 2.68
N GLY A 56 6.65 0.82 3.43
CA GLY A 56 6.67 0.79 4.88
C GLY A 56 8.08 0.57 5.43
N SER A 57 8.16 0.37 6.73
CA SER A 57 9.41 0.19 7.47
C SER A 57 9.24 -0.91 8.52
N ASP A 58 10.27 -1.74 8.69
CA ASP A 58 10.37 -2.77 9.72
C ASP A 58 10.57 -2.20 11.15
N ARG A 59 10.98 -0.93 11.24
CA ARG A 59 11.25 -0.21 12.49
C ARG A 59 10.02 0.15 13.35
N SER A 60 8.81 0.04 12.82
CA SER A 60 7.57 0.25 13.59
C SER A 60 6.52 -0.78 13.18
N VAL A 61 5.83 -1.37 14.15
CA VAL A 61 4.87 -2.45 13.89
C VAL A 61 3.79 -2.00 12.90
N GLY A 62 3.20 -0.82 13.12
CA GLY A 62 2.17 -0.28 12.24
C GLY A 62 2.64 0.02 10.81
N ASP A 63 3.94 0.26 10.61
CA ASP A 63 4.51 0.55 9.29
C ASP A 63 5.11 -0.70 8.61
N SER A 64 5.13 -1.84 9.32
CA SER A 64 5.80 -3.06 8.84
C SER A 64 4.98 -3.88 7.83
N LEU A 65 3.73 -3.49 7.56
CA LEU A 65 2.83 -4.24 6.66
C LEU A 65 3.42 -4.42 5.26
N GLY A 66 3.91 -3.34 4.64
CA GLY A 66 4.50 -3.37 3.30
C GLY A 66 5.68 -4.35 3.24
N PRO A 67 6.78 -4.09 3.97
CA PRO A 67 7.94 -4.99 4.01
C PRO A 67 7.61 -6.45 4.29
N LEU A 68 6.66 -6.71 5.22
CA LEU A 68 6.22 -8.06 5.53
C LEU A 68 5.51 -8.73 4.34
N VAL A 69 4.59 -8.02 3.68
CA VAL A 69 3.93 -8.51 2.46
C VAL A 69 4.95 -8.79 1.36
N GLY A 70 5.89 -7.86 1.15
CA GLY A 70 6.92 -8.02 0.12
C GLY A 70 7.77 -9.26 0.33
N THR A 71 8.22 -9.51 1.56
CA THR A 71 8.93 -10.74 1.91
C THR A 71 8.09 -11.98 1.62
N MET A 72 6.83 -12.02 2.08
CA MET A 72 5.96 -13.18 1.90
C MET A 72 5.63 -13.46 0.42
N LEU A 73 5.53 -12.43 -0.42
CA LEU A 73 5.31 -12.59 -1.86
C LEU A 73 6.53 -13.19 -2.55
N VAL A 74 7.73 -12.74 -2.19
CA VAL A 74 8.99 -13.31 -2.70
C VAL A 74 9.12 -14.77 -2.27
N GLU A 75 8.85 -15.09 -1.00
CA GLU A 75 8.86 -16.46 -0.47
C GLU A 75 7.82 -17.36 -1.15
N ALA A 76 6.67 -16.80 -1.52
CA ALA A 76 5.62 -17.50 -2.27
C ALA A 76 5.97 -17.72 -3.76
N GLY A 77 7.04 -17.10 -4.26
CA GLY A 77 7.49 -17.26 -5.65
C GLY A 77 6.55 -16.65 -6.69
N VAL A 78 5.89 -15.52 -6.36
CA VAL A 78 5.03 -14.83 -7.34
C VAL A 78 5.85 -14.40 -8.57
N PRO A 79 5.27 -14.41 -9.78
CA PRO A 79 6.01 -14.13 -11.00
C PRO A 79 6.31 -12.63 -11.22
N HIS A 80 5.90 -11.76 -10.31
CA HIS A 80 6.00 -10.32 -10.43
C HIS A 80 7.24 -9.78 -9.71
N THR A 81 7.82 -8.70 -10.23
CA THR A 81 8.95 -8.03 -9.57
C THR A 81 8.46 -7.33 -8.30
N VAL A 82 9.01 -7.71 -7.15
CA VAL A 82 8.65 -7.14 -5.84
C VAL A 82 9.74 -6.17 -5.36
N TYR A 83 9.34 -4.98 -4.93
CA TYR A 83 10.17 -4.01 -4.22
C TYR A 83 9.61 -3.78 -2.81
N GLY A 84 10.48 -3.65 -1.82
CA GLY A 84 10.08 -3.42 -0.43
C GLY A 84 9.86 -4.71 0.33
N THR A 85 10.95 -5.38 0.69
CA THR A 85 10.92 -6.54 1.59
C THR A 85 11.38 -6.12 2.98
N LEU A 86 11.34 -7.03 3.96
CA LEU A 86 12.00 -6.82 5.26
C LEU A 86 13.52 -6.65 5.10
N GLU A 87 14.15 -7.29 4.11
CA GLU A 87 15.58 -7.18 3.83
C GLU A 87 15.93 -5.83 3.17
N GLU A 88 15.10 -5.40 2.20
CA GLU A 88 15.26 -4.14 1.47
C GLU A 88 13.97 -3.30 1.55
N PRO A 89 13.69 -2.63 2.69
CA PRO A 89 12.46 -1.88 2.86
C PRO A 89 12.41 -0.63 1.99
N VAL A 90 11.21 -0.29 1.52
CA VAL A 90 10.94 0.96 0.80
C VAL A 90 10.05 1.85 1.69
N HIS A 91 10.63 2.92 2.20
CA HIS A 91 9.99 3.86 3.11
C HIS A 91 10.10 5.30 2.59
N ALA A 92 9.55 6.27 3.32
CA ALA A 92 9.51 7.68 2.93
C ALA A 92 10.87 8.27 2.47
N PHE A 93 11.99 7.85 3.04
CA PHE A 93 13.31 8.42 2.72
C PHE A 93 13.94 7.91 1.41
N ASN A 94 13.54 6.74 0.92
CA ASN A 94 14.10 6.13 -0.30
C ASN A 94 13.04 5.89 -1.40
N LEU A 95 11.76 6.17 -1.14
CA LEU A 95 10.67 5.99 -2.10
C LEU A 95 10.91 6.68 -3.44
N GLU A 96 11.33 7.95 -3.43
CA GLU A 96 11.57 8.69 -4.67
C GLU A 96 12.69 8.06 -5.51
N THR A 97 13.77 7.64 -4.87
CA THR A 97 14.88 6.96 -5.55
C THR A 97 14.46 5.58 -6.09
N THR A 98 13.62 4.84 -5.36
CA THR A 98 13.08 3.57 -5.81
C THR A 98 12.17 3.74 -7.03
N ILE A 99 11.29 4.74 -7.04
CA ILE A 99 10.43 5.05 -8.19
C ILE A 99 11.28 5.40 -9.42
N LYS A 100 12.33 6.21 -9.24
CA LYS A 100 13.27 6.54 -10.33
C LYS A 100 13.99 5.29 -10.86
N LYS A 101 14.36 4.36 -10.00
CA LYS A 101 14.96 3.06 -10.39
C LYS A 101 13.97 2.25 -11.23
N ILE A 102 12.74 2.08 -10.75
CA ILE A 102 11.68 1.34 -11.45
C ILE A 102 11.45 1.92 -12.86
N ASN A 103 11.25 3.24 -12.96
CA ASN A 103 10.98 3.90 -14.25
C ASN A 103 12.18 3.92 -15.22
N ARG A 104 13.40 3.66 -14.74
CA ARG A 104 14.58 3.49 -15.61
C ARG A 104 14.74 2.06 -16.09
N GLN A 105 14.31 1.09 -15.29
CA GLN A 105 14.47 -0.33 -15.57
C GLN A 105 13.34 -0.88 -16.43
N PHE A 106 12.12 -0.37 -16.26
CA PHE A 106 10.92 -0.87 -16.93
C PHE A 106 10.26 0.23 -17.76
N GLU A 107 9.87 -0.10 -18.99
CA GLU A 107 9.12 0.81 -19.84
C GLU A 107 7.63 0.74 -19.47
N LYS A 108 7.08 1.86 -18.98
CA LYS A 108 5.66 2.01 -18.62
C LYS A 108 5.14 0.83 -17.74
N PRO A 109 5.78 0.53 -16.60
CA PRO A 109 5.33 -0.54 -15.73
C PRO A 109 3.96 -0.21 -15.15
N VAL A 110 3.17 -1.25 -14.87
CA VAL A 110 1.98 -1.15 -14.03
C VAL A 110 2.41 -1.39 -12.60
N VAL A 111 2.18 -0.42 -11.72
CA VAL A 111 2.62 -0.47 -10.33
C VAL A 111 1.44 -0.69 -9.40
N LEU A 112 1.42 -1.84 -8.71
CA LEU A 112 0.54 -2.12 -7.59
C LEU A 112 1.28 -1.81 -6.29
N SER A 113 0.93 -0.71 -5.64
CA SER A 113 1.53 -0.35 -4.36
C SER A 113 0.80 -0.96 -3.17
N ILE A 114 1.52 -1.26 -2.09
CA ILE A 114 0.96 -1.87 -0.87
C ILE A 114 1.43 -1.06 0.33
N ASP A 115 0.52 -0.59 1.17
CA ASP A 115 0.88 0.19 2.36
C ASP A 115 -0.03 -0.10 3.56
N ALA A 116 0.42 0.36 4.72
CA ALA A 116 -0.40 0.44 5.92
C ALA A 116 -1.03 1.83 6.05
N GLY A 117 -2.30 1.85 6.44
CA GLY A 117 -3.04 3.09 6.71
C GLY A 117 -3.68 3.09 8.10
N LEU A 118 -3.96 4.30 8.58
CA LEU A 118 -4.86 4.53 9.71
C LEU A 118 -6.25 4.87 9.18
N GLY A 119 -7.29 4.33 9.81
CA GLY A 119 -8.68 4.50 9.38
C GLY A 119 -9.64 4.78 10.53
N ASN A 120 -10.94 4.58 10.29
CA ASN A 120 -11.92 4.56 11.36
C ASN A 120 -11.80 3.27 12.17
N LYS A 121 -12.36 3.25 13.38
CA LYS A 121 -12.29 2.10 14.29
C LYS A 121 -12.91 0.84 13.67
N GLU A 122 -14.01 1.00 12.95
CA GLU A 122 -14.73 -0.05 12.23
C GLU A 122 -13.97 -0.60 11.02
N ASP A 123 -12.98 0.13 10.50
CA ASP A 123 -12.19 -0.31 9.36
C ASP A 123 -10.92 -1.07 9.75
N VAL A 124 -10.54 -1.09 11.04
CA VAL A 124 -9.35 -1.82 11.51
C VAL A 124 -9.44 -3.30 11.17
N GLY A 125 -8.40 -3.82 10.50
CA GLY A 125 -8.40 -5.20 9.97
C GLY A 125 -9.04 -5.33 8.60
N THR A 126 -9.35 -4.22 7.91
CA THR A 126 -9.82 -4.22 6.53
C THR A 126 -8.67 -4.04 5.55
N VAL A 127 -8.69 -4.80 4.46
CA VAL A 127 -7.85 -4.59 3.27
C VAL A 127 -8.71 -3.90 2.21
N PHE A 128 -8.22 -2.80 1.63
CA PHE A 128 -8.88 -2.10 0.53
C PHE A 128 -8.03 -2.19 -0.73
N LEU A 129 -8.63 -2.59 -1.84
CA LEU A 129 -8.07 -2.40 -3.18
C LEU A 129 -8.68 -1.14 -3.79
N LYS A 130 -7.81 -0.24 -4.27
CA LYS A 130 -8.22 1.04 -4.83
C LYS A 130 -7.54 1.28 -6.19
N LYS A 131 -8.26 1.95 -7.07
CA LYS A 131 -7.75 2.52 -8.33
C LYS A 131 -7.22 3.92 -8.08
N GLY A 132 -6.10 4.24 -8.72
CA GLY A 132 -5.39 5.51 -8.59
C GLY A 132 -4.14 5.37 -7.70
N PRO A 133 -3.24 6.35 -7.75
CA PRO A 133 -2.00 6.29 -7.01
C PRO A 133 -2.25 6.35 -5.52
N LEU A 134 -1.42 5.65 -4.76
CA LEU A 134 -1.25 5.88 -3.35
C LEU A 134 -0.68 7.29 -3.12
N ILE A 135 -1.11 7.94 -2.04
CA ILE A 135 -0.58 9.24 -1.59
C ILE A 135 0.07 9.02 -0.22
N PRO A 136 1.35 8.63 -0.17
CA PRO A 136 2.02 8.28 1.08
C PRO A 136 2.26 9.52 1.94
N GLY A 137 2.37 9.34 3.26
CA GLY A 137 2.87 10.39 4.16
C GLY A 137 1.85 11.46 4.57
N LYS A 138 0.55 11.26 4.33
CA LYS A 138 -0.51 12.17 4.84
C LYS A 138 -0.43 12.40 6.35
N ALA A 139 0.04 11.39 7.11
CA ALA A 139 0.26 11.47 8.56
C ALA A 139 1.60 12.13 8.96
N LEU A 140 2.57 12.23 8.06
CA LEU A 140 3.96 12.64 8.36
C LEU A 140 4.31 14.08 7.89
N GLN A 141 3.33 14.84 7.38
CA GLN A 141 3.49 16.21 6.85
C GLN A 141 4.57 16.36 5.75
N LYS A 142 5.07 15.26 5.18
CA LYS A 142 5.99 15.26 4.04
C LYS A 142 5.19 15.06 2.76
N VAL A 143 5.46 15.89 1.75
CA VAL A 143 4.89 15.74 0.40
C VAL A 143 5.68 14.65 -0.31
N LEU A 144 5.22 13.39 -0.20
CA LEU A 144 5.76 12.27 -0.97
C LEU A 144 5.08 12.22 -2.35
N PRO A 145 5.79 11.79 -3.40
CA PRO A 145 5.20 11.67 -4.73
C PRO A 145 4.06 10.62 -4.71
N PRO A 146 2.94 10.88 -5.41
CA PRO A 146 1.93 9.86 -5.64
C PRO A 146 2.56 8.68 -6.39
N VAL A 147 2.20 7.45 -6.02
CA VAL A 147 2.85 6.24 -6.52
C VAL A 147 1.83 5.14 -6.82
N GLY A 148 2.03 4.43 -7.91
CA GLY A 148 1.15 3.34 -8.30
C GLY A 148 0.03 3.74 -9.26
N ASP A 149 -0.48 2.75 -9.98
CA ASP A 149 -1.71 2.82 -10.76
C ASP A 149 -2.90 2.30 -9.93
N TYR A 150 -2.57 1.34 -9.06
CA TYR A 150 -3.45 0.73 -8.08
C TYR A 150 -2.73 0.66 -6.74
N HIS A 151 -3.50 0.57 -5.67
CA HIS A 151 -2.93 0.33 -4.36
C HIS A 151 -3.82 -0.52 -3.48
N ILE A 152 -3.15 -1.29 -2.62
CA ILE A 152 -3.76 -2.04 -1.53
C ILE A 152 -3.35 -1.38 -0.22
N THR A 153 -4.33 -0.94 0.58
CA THR A 153 -4.07 -0.42 1.93
C THR A 153 -4.66 -1.37 2.97
N GLY A 154 -3.84 -1.83 3.91
CA GLY A 154 -4.33 -2.49 5.12
C GLY A 154 -4.54 -1.49 6.25
N VAL A 155 -5.73 -1.44 6.84
CA VAL A 155 -6.01 -0.58 7.99
C VAL A 155 -5.50 -1.24 9.26
N VAL A 156 -4.31 -0.84 9.69
CA VAL A 156 -3.59 -1.48 10.80
C VAL A 156 -4.06 -1.00 12.18
N ASN A 157 -4.56 0.24 12.25
CA ASN A 157 -5.06 0.86 13.46
C ASN A 157 -6.02 2.03 13.13
N TYR A 158 -6.64 2.61 14.15
CA TYR A 158 -7.57 3.74 13.99
C TYR A 158 -6.95 5.07 14.42
N LEU A 159 -7.49 6.18 13.89
CA LEU A 159 -7.17 7.54 14.35
C LEU A 159 -8.00 7.88 15.60
N ASP A 160 -7.34 8.09 16.73
CA ASP A 160 -7.91 8.69 17.95
C ASP A 160 -7.45 10.17 18.02
N PRO A 161 -8.14 11.11 18.71
CA PRO A 161 -7.66 12.46 19.03
C PRO A 161 -6.25 12.61 19.65
N LEU A 162 -5.52 11.53 19.94
CA LEU A 162 -4.11 11.55 20.36
C LEU A 162 -3.15 11.52 19.15
N PRO A 163 -1.84 11.83 19.30
CA PRO A 163 -0.92 11.95 18.17
C PRO A 163 -0.74 10.63 17.39
N ALA A 164 -0.90 10.67 16.05
CA ALA A 164 -0.82 9.51 15.15
C ALA A 164 0.46 8.64 15.30
N ALA A 165 1.59 9.25 15.69
CA ALA A 165 2.86 8.55 15.89
C ALA A 165 2.84 7.56 17.07
N GLN A 166 1.99 7.75 18.06
CA GLN A 166 1.87 6.85 19.21
C GLN A 166 1.15 5.54 18.82
N PHE A 167 0.18 5.63 17.91
CA PHE A 167 -0.63 4.48 17.48
C PHE A 167 0.04 3.50 16.52
N LEU A 168 1.03 3.96 15.74
CA LEU A 168 1.87 3.04 14.95
C LEU A 168 2.69 2.11 15.87
N ASN A 169 3.06 2.58 17.06
CA ASN A 169 3.78 1.80 18.06
C ASN A 169 2.83 0.91 18.90
N ASP A 170 1.58 1.33 19.11
CA ASP A 170 0.55 0.52 19.79
C ASP A 170 -0.18 -0.47 18.85
N THR A 171 0.22 -0.54 17.58
CA THR A 171 -0.36 -1.48 16.62
C THR A 171 0.01 -2.92 16.99
N ARG A 172 -0.98 -3.81 17.06
CA ARG A 172 -0.72 -5.23 17.32
C ARG A 172 -0.11 -5.89 16.08
N LEU A 173 1.07 -6.49 16.23
CA LEU A 173 1.73 -7.27 15.17
C LEU A 173 0.82 -8.37 14.60
N TYR A 174 -0.05 -8.97 15.44
CA TYR A 174 -1.04 -9.95 15.00
C TYR A 174 -2.01 -9.39 13.95
N THR A 175 -2.43 -8.13 14.08
CA THR A 175 -3.29 -7.46 13.10
C THR A 175 -2.55 -7.28 11.78
N VAL A 176 -1.31 -6.79 11.85
CA VAL A 176 -0.45 -6.59 10.67
C VAL A 176 -0.20 -7.92 9.94
N ARG A 177 0.09 -8.99 10.67
CA ARG A 177 0.29 -10.33 10.11
C ARG A 177 -0.97 -10.85 9.39
N LYS A 178 -2.15 -10.73 9.99
CA LYS A 178 -3.41 -11.17 9.35
C LYS A 178 -3.73 -10.37 8.08
N LEU A 179 -3.45 -9.06 8.09
CA LEU A 179 -3.57 -8.22 6.91
C LEU A 179 -2.58 -8.68 5.84
N ALA A 180 -1.32 -8.92 6.19
CA ALA A 180 -0.31 -9.40 5.25
C ALA A 180 -0.69 -10.74 4.61
N GLU A 181 -1.13 -11.72 5.41
CA GLU A 181 -1.63 -13.02 4.93
C GLU A 181 -2.82 -12.85 3.96
N THR A 182 -3.74 -11.93 4.27
CA THR A 182 -4.87 -11.63 3.38
C THR A 182 -4.41 -11.02 2.06
N ILE A 183 -3.49 -10.05 2.10
CA ILE A 183 -2.94 -9.38 0.92
C ILE A 183 -2.18 -10.37 0.02
N VAL A 184 -1.35 -11.23 0.62
CA VAL A 184 -0.63 -12.27 -0.12
C VAL A 184 -1.61 -13.24 -0.79
N ASN A 185 -2.68 -13.62 -0.10
CA ASN A 185 -3.70 -14.52 -0.66
C ASN A 185 -4.50 -13.92 -1.83
N VAL A 186 -4.61 -12.58 -1.94
CA VAL A 186 -5.28 -11.95 -3.09
C VAL A 186 -4.35 -11.67 -4.26
N ILE A 187 -3.03 -11.75 -4.08
CA ILE A 187 -2.04 -11.52 -5.13
C ILE A 187 -1.54 -12.83 -5.75
N LYS A 188 -1.39 -13.88 -4.95
CA LYS A 188 -0.81 -15.17 -5.38
C LYS A 188 -1.71 -15.98 -6.32
#